data_AF-A0A7V8AC09-F1
#
_entry.id   AF-A0A7V8AC09-F1
#
_cell.length_a   1.000
_cell.length_b   1.000
_cell.length_c   1.000
_cell.angle_alpha   90.00
_cell.angle_beta   90.00
_cell.angle_gamma   90.00
#
_symmetry.space_group_name_H-M   'P 1'
#
loop_
_entity.id
_entity.type
_entity.pdbx_description
1 polymer ?
#
loop_
_entity_poly.entity_id
_entity_poly.type
_entity_poly.pdbx_seq_one_letter_code
_entity_poly.pdbx_strand_id
1 'polypeptide(L)'
;MNVINNPVKVFDLPTRLFHWVFALLFVGAFAIGKFGDDESAIYPYHMMMGMLMLLALSLRILWGIFGTKYARFSSFKLSPSTLIDYFKSIFAGNKKPTLGRNPASSFAAIAMFGLIIALGISGYLMATAATEDSMHDIKEVHEIFATLFLLIVILHIIGIVVHTITQKDPIGLAMVSGTKAGVDGETGIENNHALAAFAFVLALGAGAWALTTNYDSASKQLNLFGQTLQLGETEHGEGHGQGEHDEAGEKDED
;
A
#
# COMPACT_ATOMS: atom_id res chain seq x y z
N MET A 1 -8.09 7.45 32.87
CA MET A 1 -6.64 7.70 32.68
C MET A 1 -6.48 9.13 32.21
N ASN A 2 -5.57 9.89 32.81
CA ASN A 2 -5.30 11.27 32.41
C ASN A 2 -4.07 11.33 31.49
N VAL A 3 -3.98 12.40 30.69
CA VAL A 3 -2.79 12.67 29.86
C VAL A 3 -1.74 13.34 30.73
N ILE A 4 -0.50 12.86 30.65
CA ILE A 4 0.68 13.46 31.28
C ILE A 4 1.58 14.08 30.21
N ASN A 5 2.07 15.30 30.45
CA ASN A 5 2.82 16.09 29.46
C ASN A 5 4.27 15.62 29.24
N ASN A 6 4.64 14.43 29.70
CA ASN A 6 5.94 13.85 29.40
C ASN A 6 5.84 12.97 28.15
N PRO A 7 6.59 13.25 27.06
CA PRO A 7 6.54 12.44 25.85
C PRO A 7 7.11 11.04 26.09
N VAL A 8 6.40 10.03 25.59
CA VAL A 8 6.82 8.62 25.62
C VAL A 8 6.92 8.06 24.21
N LYS A 9 7.87 7.16 23.98
CA LYS A 9 8.03 6.46 22.70
C LYS A 9 6.89 5.45 22.54
N VAL A 10 6.26 5.44 21.37
CA VAL A 10 5.13 4.55 21.06
C VAL A 10 5.38 3.83 19.74
N PHE A 11 5.74 4.57 18.69
CA PHE A 11 5.98 3.99 17.37
C PHE A 11 7.48 3.81 17.16
N ASP A 12 7.91 2.54 17.11
CA ASP A 12 9.29 2.16 16.81
C ASP A 12 9.71 2.52 15.37
N LEU A 13 11.01 2.51 15.11
CA LEU A 13 11.55 2.88 13.80
C LEU A 13 11.08 1.94 12.67
N PRO A 14 11.07 0.60 12.81
CA PRO A 14 10.61 -0.29 11.76
C PRO A 14 9.15 -0.02 11.35
N THR A 15 8.25 0.21 12.32
CA THR A 15 6.84 0.52 12.02
C THR A 15 6.70 1.85 11.28
N ARG A 16 7.51 2.85 11.66
CA ARG A 16 7.52 4.17 11.00
C ARG A 16 8.08 4.11 9.60
N LEU A 17 9.19 3.42 9.43
CA LEU A 17 9.81 3.20 8.13
C LEU A 17 8.85 2.48 7.18
N PHE A 18 8.25 1.37 7.62
CA PHE A 18 7.23 0.67 6.85
C PHE A 18 6.15 1.64 6.38
N HIS A 19 5.54 2.41 7.28
CA HIS A 19 4.44 3.29 6.93
C HIS A 19 4.81 4.32 5.86
N TRP A 20 5.92 5.03 6.03
CA TRP A 20 6.30 6.09 5.09
C TRP A 20 6.81 5.55 3.76
N VAL A 21 7.60 4.47 3.78
CA VAL A 21 8.01 3.82 2.54
C VAL A 21 6.80 3.26 1.81
N PHE A 22 5.90 2.58 2.51
CA PHE A 22 4.67 2.04 1.93
C PHE A 22 3.80 3.12 1.32
N ALA A 23 3.60 4.24 2.04
CA ALA A 23 2.83 5.38 1.53
C ALA A 23 3.45 5.98 0.27
N LEU A 24 4.77 6.13 0.21
CA LEU A 24 5.47 6.64 -0.97
C LEU A 24 5.38 5.68 -2.16
N LEU A 25 5.59 4.38 -1.92
CA LEU A 25 5.43 3.35 -2.95
C LEU A 25 4.00 3.31 -3.48
N PHE A 26 3.00 3.38 -2.59
CA PHE A 26 1.59 3.42 -2.99
C PHE A 26 1.28 4.65 -3.84
N VAL A 27 1.70 5.85 -3.42
CA VAL A 27 1.46 7.07 -4.19
C VAL A 27 2.13 7.00 -5.56
N GLY A 28 3.37 6.50 -5.64
CA GLY A 28 4.07 6.31 -6.90
C GLY A 28 3.39 5.29 -7.80
N ALA A 29 3.09 4.10 -7.28
CA ALA A 29 2.41 3.04 -8.02
C ALA A 29 1.03 3.50 -8.50
N PHE A 30 0.23 4.12 -7.62
CA PHE A 30 -1.09 4.64 -7.98
C PHE A 30 -0.99 5.73 -9.04
N ALA A 31 -0.05 6.67 -8.93
CA ALA A 31 0.11 7.72 -9.92
C ALA A 31 0.46 7.16 -11.30
N ILE A 32 1.38 6.20 -11.37
CA ILE A 32 1.74 5.54 -12.63
C ILE A 32 0.55 4.75 -13.17
N GLY A 33 -0.10 3.91 -12.36
CA GLY A 33 -1.21 3.07 -12.83
C GLY A 33 -2.50 3.84 -13.15
N LYS A 34 -2.68 5.06 -12.60
CA LYS A 34 -3.89 5.86 -12.84
C LYS A 34 -3.73 6.91 -13.94
N PHE A 35 -2.53 7.47 -14.08
CA PHE A 35 -2.27 8.60 -14.98
C PHE A 35 -1.21 8.30 -16.04
N GLY A 36 -0.45 7.21 -15.88
CA GLY A 36 0.47 6.72 -16.90
C GLY A 36 -0.26 5.94 -17.97
N ASP A 37 0.37 5.85 -19.13
CA ASP A 37 -0.02 4.96 -20.22
C ASP A 37 0.58 3.57 -19.97
N ASP A 38 -0.21 2.51 -20.15
CA ASP A 38 0.18 1.11 -19.93
C ASP A 38 1.33 0.71 -20.88
N GLU A 39 1.46 1.39 -22.02
CA GLU A 39 2.55 1.17 -22.99
C GLU A 39 3.85 1.90 -22.62
N SER A 40 3.77 2.90 -21.75
CA SER A 40 4.90 3.79 -21.45
C SER A 40 6.06 3.09 -20.75
N ALA A 41 7.28 3.60 -20.97
CA ALA A 41 8.48 3.11 -20.31
C ALA A 41 8.46 3.25 -18.77
N ILE A 42 7.53 4.04 -18.21
CA ILE A 42 7.38 4.20 -16.76
C ILE A 42 6.41 3.16 -16.15
N TYR A 43 5.52 2.56 -16.94
CA TYR A 43 4.53 1.60 -16.44
C TYR A 43 5.12 0.39 -15.69
N PRO A 44 6.23 -0.24 -16.12
CA PRO A 44 6.87 -1.33 -15.38
C PRO A 44 7.19 -0.99 -13.92
N TYR A 45 7.45 0.28 -13.61
CA TYR A 45 7.69 0.72 -12.24
C TYR A 45 6.44 0.67 -11.35
N HIS A 46 5.22 0.76 -11.91
CA HIS A 46 3.98 0.47 -11.16
C HIS A 46 4.02 -0.94 -10.56
N MET A 47 4.33 -1.93 -11.40
CA MET A 47 4.39 -3.33 -11.01
C MET A 47 5.54 -3.59 -10.02
N MET A 48 6.72 -3.04 -10.28
CA MET A 48 7.86 -3.14 -9.35
C MET A 48 7.58 -2.51 -7.99
N MET A 49 6.93 -1.34 -7.95
CA MET A 49 6.51 -0.71 -6.70
C MET A 49 5.48 -1.58 -5.97
N GLY A 50 4.53 -2.20 -6.68
CA GLY A 50 3.60 -3.18 -6.12
C GLY A 50 4.31 -4.38 -5.48
N MET A 51 5.32 -4.93 -6.14
CA MET A 51 6.16 -6.01 -5.58
C MET A 51 6.93 -5.56 -4.34
N LEU A 52 7.50 -4.34 -4.34
CA LEU A 52 8.15 -3.77 -3.16
C LEU A 52 7.16 -3.52 -2.01
N MET A 53 5.92 -3.16 -2.31
CA MET A 53 4.87 -3.02 -1.29
C MET A 53 4.54 -4.37 -0.64
N LEU A 54 4.51 -5.47 -1.40
CA LEU A 54 4.35 -6.81 -0.83
C LEU A 54 5.53 -7.22 0.04
N LEU A 55 6.75 -6.91 -0.37
CA LEU A 55 7.95 -7.13 0.45
C LEU A 55 7.88 -6.32 1.75
N ALA A 56 7.57 -5.02 1.66
CA ALA A 56 7.40 -4.14 2.82
C ALA A 56 6.31 -4.66 3.77
N LEU A 57 5.17 -5.11 3.23
CA LEU A 57 4.08 -5.70 4.01
C LEU A 57 4.50 -7.00 4.69
N SER A 58 5.26 -7.85 4.01
CA SER A 58 5.76 -9.11 4.56
C SER A 58 6.68 -8.85 5.76
N LEU A 59 7.64 -7.94 5.61
CA LEU A 59 8.48 -7.48 6.72
C LEU A 59 7.66 -6.89 7.87
N ARG A 60 6.61 -6.13 7.55
CA ARG A 60 5.69 -5.57 8.55
C ARG A 60 4.89 -6.64 9.28
N ILE A 61 4.43 -7.69 8.60
CA ILE A 61 3.71 -8.81 9.21
C ILE A 61 4.64 -9.53 10.19
N LEU A 62 5.88 -9.83 9.78
CA LEU A 62 6.90 -10.40 10.67
C LEU A 62 7.14 -9.50 11.90
N TRP A 63 7.30 -8.19 11.69
CA TRP A 63 7.42 -7.23 12.80
C TRP A 63 6.15 -7.12 13.65
N GLY A 64 4.98 -7.40 13.09
CA GLY A 64 3.70 -7.45 13.82
C GLY A 64 3.56 -8.68 14.70
N ILE A 65 4.42 -9.67 14.55
CA ILE A 65 4.46 -10.86 15.41
C ILE A 65 5.55 -10.67 16.49
N PHE A 66 6.75 -10.26 16.09
CA PHE A 66 7.93 -10.24 16.97
C PHE A 66 8.31 -8.86 17.53
N GLY A 67 7.73 -7.78 17.01
CA GLY A 67 8.16 -6.42 17.29
C GLY A 67 7.76 -5.88 18.67
N THR A 68 7.82 -4.55 18.80
CA THR A 68 7.54 -3.88 20.08
C THR A 68 6.08 -3.99 20.50
N LYS A 69 5.82 -3.63 21.77
CA LYS A 69 4.49 -3.66 22.42
C LYS A 69 3.36 -3.10 21.55
N TYR A 70 3.58 -1.96 20.91
CA TYR A 70 2.57 -1.28 20.08
C TYR A 70 2.65 -1.61 18.58
N ALA A 71 3.69 -2.33 18.15
CA ALA A 71 3.82 -2.83 16.78
C ALA A 71 3.08 -4.17 16.58
N ARG A 72 3.01 -4.98 17.65
CA ARG A 72 2.42 -6.32 17.62
C ARG A 72 0.92 -6.33 17.35
N PHE A 73 0.44 -7.32 16.60
CA PHE A 73 -0.98 -7.50 16.29
C PHE A 73 -1.83 -7.76 17.53
N SER A 74 -1.26 -8.37 18.59
CA SER A 74 -1.95 -8.54 19.86
C SER A 74 -2.32 -7.22 20.56
N SER A 75 -1.70 -6.10 20.18
CA SER A 75 -2.06 -4.77 20.68
C SER A 75 -3.21 -4.12 19.90
N PHE A 76 -3.64 -4.71 18.78
CA PHE A 76 -4.67 -4.14 17.92
C PHE A 76 -6.03 -4.36 18.55
N LYS A 77 -6.82 -3.29 18.65
CA LYS A 77 -8.16 -3.33 19.25
C LYS A 77 -9.19 -3.69 18.17
N LEU A 78 -9.25 -4.98 17.83
CA LEU A 78 -10.10 -5.52 16.75
C LEU A 78 -11.49 -5.98 17.22
N SER A 79 -11.98 -5.47 18.35
CA SER A 79 -13.35 -5.73 18.81
C SER A 79 -14.33 -4.74 18.17
N PRO A 80 -15.41 -5.22 17.51
CA PRO A 80 -16.45 -4.35 16.96
C PRO A 80 -17.10 -3.43 18.01
N SER A 81 -17.32 -3.93 19.23
CA SER A 81 -17.91 -3.11 20.30
C SER A 81 -17.00 -1.94 20.69
N THR A 82 -15.69 -2.18 20.76
CA THR A 82 -14.70 -1.13 21.06
C THR A 82 -14.60 -0.10 19.93
N LEU A 83 -14.81 -0.52 18.68
CA LEU A 83 -14.88 0.39 17.53
C LEU A 83 -16.11 1.31 17.63
N ILE A 84 -17.29 0.75 17.93
CA ILE A 84 -18.52 1.52 18.10
C ILE A 84 -18.38 2.51 19.26
N ASP A 85 -17.85 2.07 20.40
CA ASP A 85 -17.62 2.93 21.56
C ASP A 85 -16.63 4.05 21.28
N TYR A 86 -15.63 3.80 20.44
CA TYR A 86 -14.68 4.81 19.99
C TYR A 86 -15.38 5.87 19.13
N PHE A 87 -16.20 5.48 18.15
CA PHE A 87 -16.96 6.46 17.36
C PHE A 87 -17.94 7.26 18.22
N LYS A 88 -18.67 6.60 19.14
CA LYS A 88 -19.51 7.30 20.12
C LYS A 88 -18.72 8.33 20.93
N SER A 89 -17.50 8.01 21.35
CA SER A 89 -16.67 8.95 22.11
C SER A 89 -16.23 10.17 21.30
N ILE A 90 -16.01 10.01 19.98
CA ILE A 90 -15.73 11.14 19.08
C ILE A 90 -16.91 12.10 19.05
N PHE A 91 -18.13 11.60 18.84
CA PHE A 91 -19.34 12.43 18.73
C PHE A 91 -19.78 13.02 20.08
N ALA A 92 -19.58 12.30 21.18
CA ALA A 92 -19.91 12.77 22.51
C ALA A 92 -18.87 13.75 23.09
N GLY A 93 -17.76 14.02 22.39
CA GLY A 93 -16.66 14.85 22.90
C GLY A 93 -15.89 14.24 24.08
N ASN A 94 -16.13 12.95 24.35
CA ASN A 94 -15.49 12.23 25.44
C ASN A 94 -14.10 11.76 25.02
N LYS A 95 -13.08 12.14 25.80
CA LYS A 95 -11.70 11.73 25.53
C LYS A 95 -11.42 10.36 26.09
N LYS A 96 -10.86 9.48 25.26
CA LYS A 96 -10.30 8.19 25.71
C LYS A 96 -8.83 8.13 25.31
N PRO A 97 -7.91 8.68 26.14
CA PRO A 97 -6.49 8.65 25.83
C PRO A 97 -6.00 7.20 25.83
N THR A 98 -5.30 6.83 24.76
CA THR A 98 -4.63 5.53 24.62
C THR A 98 -3.26 5.75 23.99
N LEU A 99 -2.20 5.13 24.52
CA LEU A 99 -0.88 5.28 23.89
C LEU A 99 -0.80 4.55 22.55
N GLY A 100 -1.35 3.34 22.46
CA GLY A 100 -1.35 2.55 21.23
C GLY A 100 -2.27 3.09 20.13
N ARG A 101 -2.51 2.21 19.14
CA ARG A 101 -3.48 2.47 18.07
C ARG A 101 -4.90 2.58 18.64
N ASN A 102 -5.67 3.52 18.10
CA ASN A 102 -7.10 3.55 18.36
C ASN A 102 -7.80 2.41 17.57
N PRO A 103 -9.02 2.00 17.95
CA PRO A 103 -9.74 0.92 17.28
C PRO A 103 -9.90 1.14 15.78
N ALA A 104 -10.33 2.34 15.35
CA ALA A 104 -10.52 2.64 13.93
C ALA A 104 -9.23 2.46 13.11
N SER A 105 -8.09 2.93 13.62
CA SER A 105 -6.79 2.73 12.98
C SER A 105 -6.32 1.27 12.96
N SER A 106 -6.78 0.44 13.92
CA SER A 106 -6.50 -0.99 13.95
C SER A 106 -7.27 -1.71 12.84
N PHE A 107 -8.58 -1.42 12.70
CA PHE A 107 -9.41 -1.96 11.61
C PHE A 107 -8.92 -1.51 10.24
N ALA A 108 -8.59 -0.21 10.08
CA ALA A 108 -8.07 0.32 8.82
C ALA A 108 -6.76 -0.38 8.41
N ALA A 109 -5.85 -0.63 9.35
CA ALA A 109 -4.60 -1.35 9.06
C ALA A 109 -4.85 -2.78 8.56
N ILE A 110 -5.74 -3.54 9.21
CA ILE A 110 -6.06 -4.91 8.78
C ILE A 110 -6.75 -4.92 7.41
N ALA A 111 -7.69 -3.99 7.16
CA ALA A 111 -8.35 -3.86 5.86
C ALA A 111 -7.34 -3.54 4.74
N MET A 112 -6.44 -2.56 4.98
CA MET A 112 -5.37 -2.21 4.04
C MET A 112 -4.42 -3.38 3.79
N PHE A 113 -4.07 -4.17 4.81
CA PHE A 113 -3.19 -5.33 4.63
C PHE A 113 -3.85 -6.40 3.75
N GLY A 114 -5.12 -6.70 3.98
CA GLY A 114 -5.88 -7.65 3.16
C GLY A 114 -5.98 -7.20 1.70
N LEU A 115 -6.30 -5.93 1.46
CA LEU A 115 -6.42 -5.36 0.11
C LEU A 115 -5.09 -5.35 -0.64
N ILE A 116 -3.97 -5.12 0.03
CA ILE A 116 -2.64 -5.15 -0.60
C ILE A 116 -2.20 -6.57 -0.95
N ILE A 117 -2.54 -7.55 -0.11
CA ILE A 117 -2.35 -8.96 -0.47
C ILE A 117 -3.19 -9.30 -1.71
N ALA A 118 -4.45 -8.86 -1.75
CA ALA A 118 -5.33 -9.08 -2.89
C ALA A 118 -4.80 -8.43 -4.18
N LEU A 119 -4.34 -7.18 -4.11
CA LEU A 119 -3.69 -6.46 -5.22
C LEU A 119 -2.42 -7.15 -5.69
N GLY A 120 -1.62 -7.67 -4.76
CA GLY A 120 -0.42 -8.42 -5.10
C GLY A 120 -0.72 -9.73 -5.83
N ILE A 121 -1.74 -10.45 -5.37
CA ILE A 121 -2.20 -11.69 -6.01
C ILE A 121 -2.74 -11.39 -7.41
N SER A 122 -3.66 -10.42 -7.55
CA SER A 122 -4.23 -10.09 -8.87
C SER A 122 -3.16 -9.54 -9.82
N GLY A 123 -2.22 -8.71 -9.35
CA GLY A 123 -1.11 -8.22 -10.16
C GLY A 123 -0.18 -9.33 -10.64
N TYR A 124 0.13 -10.32 -9.78
CA TYR A 124 0.88 -11.51 -10.19
C TYR A 124 0.11 -12.34 -11.23
N LEU A 125 -1.19 -12.55 -11.03
CA LEU A 125 -2.02 -13.30 -11.97
C LEU A 125 -2.09 -12.61 -13.34
N MET A 126 -2.19 -11.27 -13.39
CA MET A 126 -2.10 -10.52 -14.65
C MET A 126 -0.75 -10.74 -15.35
N ALA A 127 0.36 -10.66 -14.61
CA ALA A 127 1.71 -10.82 -15.16
C ALA A 127 2.01 -12.24 -15.68
N THR A 128 1.16 -13.22 -15.35
CA THR A 128 1.27 -14.62 -15.74
C THR A 128 0.06 -15.12 -16.56
N ALA A 129 -0.83 -14.20 -16.95
CA ALA A 129 -2.05 -14.54 -17.66
C ALA A 129 -1.72 -15.18 -19.03
N ALA A 130 -2.42 -16.26 -19.36
CA ALA A 130 -2.16 -17.03 -20.58
C ALA A 130 -2.96 -16.51 -21.79
N THR A 131 -4.07 -15.81 -21.55
CA THR A 131 -4.95 -15.27 -22.59
C THR A 131 -5.32 -13.83 -22.27
N GLU A 132 -5.60 -13.04 -23.32
CA GLU A 132 -6.06 -11.65 -23.18
C GLU A 132 -7.37 -11.55 -22.39
N ASP A 133 -8.33 -12.46 -22.63
CA ASP A 133 -9.59 -12.51 -21.86
C ASP A 133 -9.34 -12.68 -20.36
N SER A 134 -8.45 -13.60 -19.98
CA SER A 134 -8.13 -13.82 -18.57
C SER A 134 -7.42 -12.61 -17.95
N MET A 135 -6.53 -11.96 -18.71
CA MET A 135 -5.85 -10.74 -18.28
C MET A 135 -6.85 -9.61 -18.04
N HIS A 136 -7.83 -9.43 -18.92
CA HIS A 136 -8.86 -8.41 -18.82
C HIS A 136 -9.73 -8.61 -17.57
N ASP A 137 -10.25 -9.81 -17.33
CA ASP A 137 -11.06 -10.11 -16.15
C ASP A 137 -10.28 -9.86 -14.84
N ILE A 138 -9.00 -10.23 -14.80
CA ILE A 138 -8.16 -10.01 -13.62
C ILE A 138 -7.85 -8.51 -13.45
N LYS A 139 -7.67 -7.76 -14.55
CA LYS A 139 -7.46 -6.30 -14.52
C LYS A 139 -8.64 -5.61 -13.84
N GLU A 140 -9.88 -5.95 -14.21
CA GLU A 140 -11.08 -5.41 -13.55
C GLU A 140 -11.07 -5.67 -12.05
N VAL A 141 -10.74 -6.91 -11.63
CA VAL A 141 -10.62 -7.27 -10.21
C VAL A 141 -9.53 -6.47 -9.50
N HIS A 142 -8.38 -6.27 -10.16
CA HIS A 142 -7.29 -5.45 -9.64
C HIS A 142 -7.72 -3.99 -9.44
N GLU A 143 -8.42 -3.40 -10.42
CA GLU A 143 -8.94 -2.03 -10.35
C GLU A 143 -9.99 -1.85 -9.24
N ILE A 144 -10.85 -2.85 -9.02
CA ILE A 144 -11.79 -2.87 -7.89
C ILE A 144 -11.02 -2.82 -6.57
N PHE A 145 -10.02 -3.68 -6.38
CA PHE A 145 -9.22 -3.66 -5.16
C PHE A 145 -8.42 -2.36 -5.00
N ALA A 146 -7.91 -1.79 -6.08
CA ALA A 146 -7.18 -0.52 -6.06
C ALA A 146 -8.10 0.63 -5.64
N THR A 147 -9.32 0.65 -6.16
CA THR A 147 -10.35 1.63 -5.81
C THR A 147 -10.76 1.52 -4.34
N LEU A 148 -10.99 0.28 -3.87
CA LEU A 148 -11.30 0.03 -2.46
C LEU A 148 -10.13 0.43 -1.56
N PHE A 149 -8.89 0.14 -1.96
CA PHE A 149 -7.71 0.53 -1.20
C PHE A 149 -7.59 2.05 -1.09
N LEU A 150 -7.74 2.77 -2.20
CA LEU A 150 -7.75 4.23 -2.22
C LEU A 150 -8.85 4.80 -1.31
N LEU A 151 -10.06 4.25 -1.36
CA LEU A 151 -11.16 4.66 -0.49
C LEU A 151 -10.78 4.52 0.99
N ILE A 152 -10.20 3.39 1.39
CA ILE A 152 -9.74 3.18 2.77
C ILE A 152 -8.60 4.14 3.14
N VAL A 153 -7.67 4.44 2.23
CA VAL A 153 -6.61 5.44 2.45
C VAL A 153 -7.21 6.83 2.70
N ILE A 154 -8.19 7.26 1.90
CA ILE A 154 -8.88 8.54 2.08
C ILE A 154 -9.59 8.57 3.44
N LEU A 155 -10.36 7.52 3.77
CA LEU A 155 -11.03 7.40 5.07
C LEU A 155 -10.04 7.38 6.23
N HIS A 156 -8.88 6.76 6.05
CA HIS A 156 -7.80 6.76 7.04
C HIS A 156 -7.27 8.17 7.31
N ILE A 157 -6.99 8.95 6.27
CA ILE A 157 -6.51 10.34 6.39
C ILE A 157 -7.57 11.22 7.05
N ILE A 158 -8.83 11.13 6.61
CA ILE A 158 -9.96 11.84 7.25
C ILE A 158 -10.06 11.45 8.72
N GLY A 159 -9.94 10.16 9.04
CA GLY A 159 -9.95 9.65 10.40
C GLY A 159 -8.83 10.21 11.27
N ILE A 160 -7.63 10.40 10.72
CA ILE A 160 -6.50 11.04 11.43
C ILE A 160 -6.85 12.50 11.75
N VAL A 161 -7.38 13.26 10.79
CA VAL A 161 -7.75 14.67 10.98
C VAL A 161 -8.84 14.79 12.04
N VAL A 162 -9.92 14.01 11.92
CA VAL A 162 -11.04 14.00 12.88
C VAL A 162 -10.54 13.61 14.27
N HIS A 163 -9.71 12.58 14.39
CA HIS A 163 -9.16 12.17 15.68
C HIS A 163 -8.27 13.26 16.29
N THR A 164 -7.40 13.87 15.47
CA THR A 164 -6.49 14.93 15.95
C THR A 164 -7.26 16.12 16.51
N ILE A 165 -8.33 16.55 15.85
CA ILE A 165 -9.15 17.68 16.28
C ILE A 165 -9.98 17.32 17.53
N THR A 166 -10.71 16.20 17.47
CA THR A 166 -11.69 15.85 18.52
C THR A 166 -11.03 15.32 19.78
N GLN A 167 -9.98 14.51 19.65
CA GLN A 167 -9.28 13.89 20.78
C GLN A 167 -8.07 14.70 21.24
N LYS A 168 -7.66 15.73 20.48
CA LYS A 168 -6.46 16.55 20.73
C LYS A 168 -5.18 15.69 20.83
N ASP A 169 -5.13 14.64 20.01
CA ASP A 169 -4.02 13.69 19.93
C ASP A 169 -3.47 13.66 18.49
N PRO A 170 -2.35 14.34 18.20
CA PRO A 170 -1.82 14.46 16.84
C PRO A 170 -1.09 13.18 16.42
N ILE A 171 -1.84 12.11 16.17
CA ILE A 171 -1.30 10.79 15.80
C ILE A 171 -0.44 10.85 14.52
N GLY A 172 -0.80 11.71 13.57
CA GLY A 172 0.00 11.92 12.36
C GLY A 172 1.43 12.38 12.67
N LEU A 173 1.58 13.35 13.59
CA LEU A 173 2.89 13.80 14.06
C LEU A 173 3.60 12.72 14.88
N ALA A 174 2.86 11.96 15.68
CA ALA A 174 3.41 10.82 16.42
C ALA A 174 4.00 9.75 15.49
N MET A 175 3.48 9.60 14.26
CA MET A 175 4.05 8.70 13.26
C MET A 175 5.38 9.21 12.68
N VAL A 176 5.62 10.52 12.74
CA VAL A 176 6.89 11.14 12.33
C VAL A 176 7.87 11.22 13.50
N SER A 177 7.44 11.54 14.72
CA SER A 177 8.34 11.66 15.87
C SER A 177 8.61 10.32 16.55
N GLY A 178 7.67 9.37 16.45
CA GLY A 178 7.65 8.12 17.22
C GLY A 178 7.13 8.27 18.64
N THR A 179 6.74 9.48 19.07
CA THR A 179 6.39 9.78 20.45
C THR A 179 4.97 10.34 20.58
N LYS A 180 4.31 10.04 21.71
CA LYS A 180 3.02 10.63 22.11
C LYS A 180 3.12 11.22 23.51
N ALA A 181 2.18 12.08 23.89
CA ALA A 181 1.99 12.46 25.28
C ALA A 181 1.70 11.21 26.12
N GLY A 182 2.33 11.08 27.28
CA GLY A 182 2.13 9.94 28.17
C GLY A 182 0.68 9.85 28.67
N VAL A 183 0.28 8.66 29.08
CA VAL A 183 -1.05 8.39 29.65
C VAL A 183 -0.85 7.63 30.96
N ASP A 184 -1.50 8.08 32.03
CA ASP A 184 -1.38 7.45 33.34
C ASP A 184 -1.69 5.95 33.29
N GLY A 185 -0.77 5.14 33.81
CA GLY A 185 -0.90 3.68 33.84
C GLY A 185 -0.45 2.97 32.56
N GLU A 186 -0.02 3.70 31.52
CA GLU A 186 0.59 3.11 30.33
C GLU A 186 2.06 3.52 30.17
N THR A 187 2.91 2.55 29.82
CA THR A 187 4.33 2.77 29.55
C THR A 187 4.64 2.70 28.06
N GLY A 188 5.51 3.62 27.61
CA GLY A 188 6.09 3.60 26.26
C GLY A 188 7.05 2.44 26.02
N ILE A 189 7.57 2.35 24.79
CA ILE A 189 8.63 1.39 24.43
C ILE A 189 10.00 1.88 24.92
N GLU A 190 10.86 0.94 25.30
CA GLU A 190 12.20 1.26 25.80
C GLU A 190 13.17 1.58 24.65
N ASN A 191 13.15 0.75 23.59
CA ASN A 191 14.04 0.84 22.44
C ASN A 191 13.26 1.02 21.13
N ASN A 192 13.79 1.87 20.24
CA ASN A 192 13.24 2.12 18.90
C ASN A 192 13.62 1.05 17.86
N HIS A 193 14.46 0.07 18.25
CA HIS A 193 14.88 -1.06 17.41
C HIS A 193 15.54 -0.63 16.08
N ALA A 194 16.53 0.26 16.19
CA ALA A 194 17.25 0.80 15.02
C ALA A 194 17.90 -0.27 14.15
N LEU A 195 18.43 -1.34 14.73
CA LEU A 195 19.02 -2.46 13.97
C LEU A 195 17.97 -3.18 13.11
N ALA A 196 16.76 -3.40 13.64
CA ALA A 196 15.67 -3.97 12.86
C ALA A 196 15.24 -3.02 11.73
N ALA A 197 15.24 -1.70 11.97
CA ALA A 197 14.95 -0.72 10.94
C ALA A 197 16.02 -0.72 9.84
N PHE A 198 17.29 -0.85 10.21
CA PHE A 198 18.38 -1.00 9.25
C PHE A 198 18.25 -2.27 8.41
N ALA A 199 17.95 -3.41 9.04
CA ALA A 199 17.67 -4.66 8.32
C ALA A 199 16.46 -4.52 7.36
N PHE A 200 15.44 -3.77 7.77
CA PHE A 200 14.28 -3.46 6.93
C PHE A 200 14.68 -2.64 5.68
N VAL A 201 15.50 -1.60 5.85
CA VAL A 201 16.04 -0.81 4.72
C VAL A 201 16.89 -1.70 3.80
N LEU A 202 17.77 -2.52 4.35
CA LEU A 202 18.60 -3.44 3.56
C LEU A 202 17.75 -4.43 2.76
N ALA A 203 16.72 -5.02 3.37
CA ALA A 203 15.84 -5.96 2.69
C ALA A 203 15.09 -5.28 1.53
N LEU A 204 14.56 -4.07 1.73
CA LEU A 204 13.91 -3.31 0.67
C LEU A 204 14.89 -2.87 -0.44
N GLY A 205 16.09 -2.42 -0.05
CA GLY A 205 17.14 -2.05 -1.00
C GLY A 205 17.59 -3.24 -1.84
N ALA A 206 17.76 -4.42 -1.22
CA ALA A 206 18.08 -5.66 -1.92
C ALA A 206 16.93 -6.09 -2.86
N GLY A 207 15.67 -5.95 -2.43
CA GLY A 207 14.50 -6.21 -3.28
C GLY A 207 14.46 -5.28 -4.50
N ALA A 208 14.66 -3.97 -4.29
CA ALA A 208 14.66 -2.99 -5.38
C ALA A 208 15.83 -3.20 -6.35
N TRP A 209 17.01 -3.51 -5.81
CA TRP A 209 18.17 -3.88 -6.60
C TRP A 209 17.88 -5.13 -7.44
N ALA A 210 17.36 -6.21 -6.83
CA ALA A 210 17.01 -7.43 -7.55
C ALA A 210 15.97 -7.18 -8.65
N LEU A 211 14.95 -6.35 -8.40
CA LEU A 211 13.95 -6.00 -9.40
C LEU A 211 14.58 -5.27 -10.59
N THR A 212 15.45 -4.30 -10.33
CA THR A 212 16.04 -3.45 -11.38
C THR A 212 17.14 -4.16 -12.16
N THR A 213 17.94 -5.04 -11.52
CA THR A 213 19.01 -5.77 -12.23
C THR A 213 18.51 -6.92 -13.09
N ASN A 214 17.35 -7.48 -12.76
CA ASN A 214 16.76 -8.60 -13.49
C ASN A 214 15.64 -8.18 -14.45
N TYR A 215 15.41 -6.88 -14.58
CA TYR A 215 14.47 -6.31 -15.53
C TYR A 215 15.19 -5.96 -16.84
N ASP A 216 14.63 -6.44 -17.95
CA ASP A 216 15.04 -6.07 -19.29
C ASP A 216 14.04 -5.08 -19.88
N SER A 217 14.49 -3.84 -20.10
CA SER A 217 13.65 -2.78 -20.65
C SER A 217 13.28 -2.99 -22.12
N ALA A 218 14.04 -3.77 -22.88
CA ALA A 218 13.76 -4.00 -24.30
C ALA A 218 12.60 -4.99 -24.48
N SER A 219 12.60 -6.07 -23.69
CA SER A 219 11.53 -7.08 -23.70
C SER A 219 10.39 -6.78 -22.72
N LYS A 220 10.56 -5.78 -21.84
CA LYS A 220 9.70 -5.48 -20.69
C LYS A 220 9.49 -6.70 -19.78
N GLN A 221 10.46 -7.60 -19.72
CA GLN A 221 10.41 -8.83 -18.91
C GLN A 221 11.22 -8.70 -17.62
N LEU A 222 10.71 -9.29 -16.55
CA LEU A 222 11.38 -9.41 -15.27
C LEU A 222 11.64 -10.88 -14.97
N ASN A 223 12.90 -11.25 -14.77
CA ASN A 223 13.30 -12.62 -14.47
C ASN A 223 13.63 -12.77 -12.98
N LEU A 224 12.73 -13.34 -12.19
CA LEU A 224 12.95 -13.54 -10.76
C LEU A 224 12.76 -15.00 -10.38
N PHE A 225 13.76 -15.55 -9.68
CA PHE A 225 13.70 -16.91 -9.13
C PHE A 225 13.34 -18.00 -10.16
N GLY A 226 13.77 -17.81 -11.42
CA GLY A 226 13.47 -18.73 -12.51
C GLY A 226 12.07 -18.59 -13.13
N GLN A 227 11.30 -17.57 -12.74
CA GLN A 227 10.07 -17.17 -13.39
C GLN A 227 10.26 -15.87 -14.19
N THR A 228 9.67 -15.83 -15.38
CA THR A 228 9.62 -14.64 -16.23
C THR A 228 8.25 -14.01 -16.11
N LEU A 229 8.21 -12.73 -15.75
CA LEU A 229 6.99 -11.93 -15.62
C LEU A 229 6.98 -10.85 -16.70
N GLN A 230 5.87 -10.70 -17.40
CA GLN A 230 5.67 -9.63 -18.38
C GLN A 230 5.20 -8.36 -17.64
N LEU A 231 5.98 -7.27 -17.73
CA LEU A 231 5.74 -6.02 -16.97
C LEU A 231 5.16 -4.87 -17.81
N GLY A 232 4.79 -5.14 -19.05
CA GLY A 232 4.14 -4.18 -19.94
C GLY A 232 3.81 -4.84 -21.28
N GLU A 233 2.99 -4.17 -22.08
CA GLU A 233 2.60 -4.70 -23.39
C GLU A 233 3.81 -4.70 -24.34
N THR A 234 4.07 -5.83 -24.98
CA THR A 234 4.95 -5.88 -26.14
C THR A 234 4.24 -5.19 -27.29
N GLU A 235 4.88 -4.22 -27.95
CA GLU A 235 4.37 -3.62 -29.19
C GLU A 235 4.16 -4.75 -30.21
N HIS A 236 2.96 -5.33 -30.25
CA HIS A 236 2.52 -6.11 -31.38
C HIS A 236 2.20 -5.08 -32.45
N GLY A 237 3.15 -4.95 -33.39
CA GLY A 237 3.07 -3.99 -34.48
C GLY A 237 1.67 -3.89 -35.04
N GLU A 238 1.19 -2.66 -35.16
CA GLU A 238 -0.05 -2.30 -35.83
C GLU A 238 -0.13 -3.02 -37.17
N GLY A 239 -0.81 -4.15 -37.18
CA GLY A 239 -1.44 -4.70 -38.37
C GLY A 239 -2.63 -3.81 -38.68
N HIS A 240 -2.36 -2.58 -39.13
CA HIS A 240 -3.34 -1.82 -39.88
C HIS A 240 -3.72 -2.68 -41.09
N GLY A 241 -4.79 -3.46 -40.93
CA GLY A 241 -5.54 -4.00 -42.05
C GLY A 241 -6.00 -2.80 -42.87
N GLN A 242 -5.23 -2.48 -43.91
CA GLN A 242 -5.75 -1.76 -45.06
C GLN A 242 -6.94 -2.59 -45.54
N GLY A 243 -8.13 -2.16 -45.15
CA GLY A 243 -9.35 -2.62 -45.79
C GLY A 243 -9.23 -2.31 -47.26
N GLU A 244 -9.19 -3.37 -48.06
CA GLU A 244 -9.50 -3.33 -49.48
C GLU A 244 -10.80 -2.53 -49.66
N HIS A 245 -10.67 -1.37 -50.29
CA HIS A 245 -11.78 -0.65 -50.90
C HIS A 245 -11.39 -0.44 -52.36
N ASP A 246 -11.40 -1.54 -53.11
CA ASP A 246 -11.48 -1.51 -54.56
C ASP A 246 -12.91 -1.81 -54.99
N GLU A 247 -13.33 -1.05 -56.00
CA GLU A 247 -14.50 -1.21 -56.85
C GLU A 247 -15.87 -0.68 -56.36
N ALA A 248 -16.10 0.61 -56.60
CA ALA A 248 -17.41 1.06 -57.09
C ALA A 248 -17.29 2.32 -57.97
N GLY A 249 -17.42 2.11 -59.29
CA GLY A 249 -18.18 3.01 -60.15
C GLY A 249 -17.40 4.09 -60.90
N GLU A 250 -16.89 3.74 -62.08
CA GLU A 250 -16.78 4.69 -63.20
C GLU A 250 -17.57 4.12 -64.38
N LYS A 251 -18.80 4.63 -64.53
CA LYS A 251 -19.53 4.64 -65.79
C LYS A 251 -19.83 6.10 -66.06
N ASP A 252 -19.29 6.62 -67.14
CA ASP A 252 -20.07 7.12 -68.28
C ASP A 252 -19.11 7.80 -69.27
N GLU A 253 -18.85 7.11 -70.38
CA GLU A 253 -18.46 7.72 -71.65
C GLU A 253 -19.74 7.87 -72.51
N ASP A 254 -19.77 8.98 -73.26
CA ASP A 254 -20.67 9.40 -74.35
C ASP A 254 -21.95 10.20 -74.03
#